data_AF-A0A310SXG0-F1
#
_entry.id   AF-A0A310SXG0-F1
#
_cell.length_a   1.000
_cell.length_b   1.000
_cell.length_c   1.000
_cell.angle_alpha   90.00
_cell.angle_beta   90.00
_cell.angle_gamma   90.00
#
_symmetry.space_group_name_H-M   'P 1'
#
loop_
_entity.id
_entity.type
_entity.pdbx_description
1 polymer ?
#
loop_
_entity_poly.entity_id
_entity_poly.type
_entity_poly.pdbx_seq_one_letter_code
_entity_poly.pdbx_strand_id
1 'polypeptide(L)'
;MALTYINYTNYTTKFDIVVEKLLVLTKKKNDETKLINTYLCDLNNFDYRYLTILNNDAMQLLIKQLCTIITPMETVLIQNFCRFLANITQNNIKLQEQTFTLSKQWIIKVFKSALPITHNNILLALKSILINNQFDNIKHVSINFLK
;
A
#
# COMPACT_ATOMS: atom_id res chain seq x y z
N MET A 1 18.85 -10.37 24.03
CA MET A 1 18.15 -11.01 22.89
C MET A 1 16.65 -11.16 23.11
N ALA A 2 16.15 -11.49 24.32
CA ALA A 2 14.71 -11.59 24.59
C ALA A 2 13.95 -10.25 24.53
N LEU A 3 14.54 -9.16 25.07
CA LEU A 3 13.93 -7.82 25.08
C LEU A 3 13.67 -7.24 23.68
N THR A 4 14.61 -7.43 22.76
CA THR A 4 14.47 -7.01 21.35
C THR A 4 13.37 -7.80 20.64
N TYR A 5 13.31 -9.12 20.87
CA TYR A 5 12.28 -9.98 20.27
C TYR A 5 10.87 -9.62 20.76
N ILE A 6 10.69 -9.39 22.07
CA ILE A 6 9.42 -8.95 22.67
C ILE A 6 8.99 -7.58 22.13
N ASN A 7 9.94 -6.67 21.89
CA ASN A 7 9.65 -5.37 21.30
C ASN A 7 9.22 -5.49 19.83
N TYR A 8 9.81 -6.40 19.04
CA TYR A 8 9.44 -6.63 17.63
C TYR A 8 8.07 -7.29 17.46
N THR A 9 7.74 -8.27 18.30
CA THR A 9 6.41 -8.90 18.27
C THR A 9 5.34 -7.88 18.61
N ASN A 10 5.55 -7.07 19.65
CA ASN A 10 4.66 -5.97 20.02
C ASN A 10 4.53 -4.92 18.88
N TYR A 11 5.61 -4.65 18.14
CA TYR A 11 5.60 -3.71 17.01
C TYR A 11 4.76 -4.21 15.84
N THR A 12 4.95 -5.48 15.45
CA THR A 12 4.18 -6.12 14.37
C THR A 12 2.70 -6.24 14.75
N THR A 13 2.40 -6.64 15.99
CA THR A 13 1.01 -6.71 16.49
C THR A 13 0.32 -5.36 16.45
N LYS A 14 1.01 -4.26 16.80
CA LYS A 14 0.45 -2.91 16.68
C LYS A 14 0.13 -2.55 15.25
N PHE A 15 1.01 -2.89 14.31
CA PHE A 15 0.77 -2.66 12.89
C PHE A 15 -0.47 -3.42 12.42
N ASP A 16 -0.57 -4.72 12.73
CA ASP A 16 -1.71 -5.56 12.34
C ASP A 16 -3.03 -5.04 12.92
N ILE A 17 -3.03 -4.58 14.18
CA ILE A 17 -4.21 -3.96 14.80
C ILE A 17 -4.67 -2.72 14.01
N VAL A 18 -3.73 -1.88 13.54
CA VAL A 18 -4.09 -0.69 12.74
C VAL A 18 -4.65 -1.11 11.38
N VAL A 19 -4.08 -2.14 10.74
CA VAL A 19 -4.58 -2.70 9.48
C VAL A 19 -6.00 -3.26 9.66
N GLU A 20 -6.25 -4.04 10.70
CA GLU A 20 -7.58 -4.59 10.99
C GLU A 20 -8.62 -3.51 11.25
N LYS A 21 -8.26 -2.47 12.03
CA LYS A 21 -9.14 -1.31 12.23
C LYS A 21 -9.49 -0.64 10.91
N LEU A 22 -8.50 -0.40 10.06
CA LEU A 22 -8.74 0.18 8.73
C LEU A 22 -9.66 -0.71 7.88
N LEU A 23 -9.43 -2.02 7.83
CA LEU A 23 -10.28 -2.98 7.10
C LEU A 23 -11.75 -2.94 7.53
N VAL A 24 -12.03 -2.63 8.80
CA VAL A 24 -13.40 -2.47 9.30
C VAL A 24 -13.98 -1.12 8.85
N LEU A 25 -13.20 -0.04 8.96
CA LEU A 25 -13.64 1.31 8.59
C LEU A 25 -13.95 1.43 7.09
N THR A 26 -13.08 0.88 6.23
CA THR A 26 -13.22 0.92 4.76
C THR A 26 -14.43 0.12 4.24
N LYS A 27 -15.00 -0.79 5.04
CA LYS A 27 -16.22 -1.54 4.69
C LYS A 27 -17.51 -0.80 5.06
N LYS A 28 -17.45 0.15 5.99
CA LYS A 28 -18.63 0.91 6.41
C LYS A 28 -19.00 1.92 5.33
N LYS A 29 -20.29 2.14 5.13
CA LYS A 29 -20.83 3.15 4.20
C LYS A 29 -20.84 4.57 4.79
N ASN A 30 -20.27 4.75 5.97
CA ASN A 30 -20.24 6.05 6.64
C ASN A 30 -19.00 6.81 6.19
N ASP A 31 -19.13 8.13 6.03
CA ASP A 31 -18.02 9.03 5.70
C ASP A 31 -17.07 9.18 6.92
N GLU A 32 -16.26 8.14 7.15
CA GLU A 32 -15.24 8.07 8.19
C GLU A 32 -13.85 8.48 7.64
N THR A 33 -13.81 9.25 6.54
CA THR A 33 -12.57 9.64 5.84
C THR A 33 -11.51 10.23 6.77
N LYS A 34 -11.89 11.06 7.75
CA LYS A 34 -10.95 11.61 8.75
C LYS A 34 -10.30 10.53 9.61
N LEU A 35 -11.08 9.53 10.03
CA LEU A 35 -10.60 8.45 10.88
C LEU A 35 -9.73 7.47 10.08
N ILE A 36 -10.13 7.16 8.85
CA ILE A 36 -9.31 6.40 7.89
C ILE A 36 -7.96 7.10 7.71
N ASN A 37 -7.95 8.41 7.47
CA ASN A 37 -6.71 9.17 7.31
C ASN A 37 -5.82 9.12 8.55
N THR A 38 -6.42 9.16 9.75
CA THR A 38 -5.67 9.09 11.02
C THR A 38 -4.93 7.76 11.13
N TYR A 39 -5.63 6.64 10.94
CA TYR A 39 -4.99 5.33 10.98
C TYR A 39 -4.00 5.11 9.83
N LEU A 40 -4.23 5.72 8.66
CA LEU A 40 -3.28 5.68 7.55
C LEU A 40 -2.01 6.48 7.85
N CYS A 41 -2.13 7.62 8.55
CA CYS A 41 -0.98 8.33 9.10
C CYS A 41 -0.22 7.47 10.11
N ASP A 42 -0.93 6.75 10.99
CA ASP A 42 -0.29 5.83 11.93
C ASP A 42 0.53 4.78 11.19
N LEU A 43 -0.05 4.11 10.17
CA LEU A 43 0.68 3.16 9.32
C LEU A 43 1.94 3.76 8.70
N ASN A 44 1.86 4.99 8.20
CA ASN A 44 3.00 5.69 7.58
C ASN A 44 4.13 6.05 8.55
N ASN A 45 3.86 6.06 9.85
CA ASN A 45 4.82 6.36 10.89
C ASN A 45 5.48 5.09 11.46
N PHE A 46 5.06 3.89 11.03
CA PHE A 46 5.79 2.68 11.36
C PHE A 46 7.13 2.64 10.63
N ASP A 47 8.11 2.04 11.30
CA ASP A 47 9.40 1.67 10.76
C ASP A 47 9.29 0.25 10.19
N TYR A 48 9.11 0.21 8.88
CA TYR A 48 8.87 -1.01 8.13
C TYR A 48 10.04 -2.00 8.17
N ARG A 49 11.23 -1.56 8.60
CA ARG A 49 12.40 -2.44 8.81
C ARG A 49 12.18 -3.47 9.92
N TYR A 50 11.23 -3.21 10.82
CA TYR A 50 10.91 -4.07 11.96
C TYR A 50 9.63 -4.90 11.78
N LEU A 51 9.03 -4.89 10.59
CA LEU A 51 7.81 -5.64 10.29
C LEU A 51 8.17 -6.99 9.63
N THR A 52 8.41 -8.01 10.45
CA THR A 52 8.96 -9.31 9.98
C THR A 52 7.90 -10.34 9.59
N ILE A 53 6.70 -10.31 10.19
CA ILE A 53 5.62 -11.28 9.93
C ILE A 53 4.31 -10.52 9.78
N LEU A 54 4.15 -9.85 8.65
CA LEU A 54 2.92 -9.14 8.34
C LEU A 54 1.84 -10.10 7.86
N ASN A 55 0.60 -9.84 8.25
CA ASN A 55 -0.54 -10.46 7.60
C ASN A 55 -0.69 -9.92 6.16
N ASN A 56 -0.02 -10.58 5.22
CA ASN A 56 0.01 -10.14 3.82
C ASN A 56 -1.41 -10.07 3.23
N ASP A 57 -2.28 -11.04 3.49
CA ASP A 57 -3.62 -11.05 2.91
C ASP A 57 -4.48 -9.88 3.40
N ALA A 58 -4.41 -9.55 4.70
CA ALA A 58 -5.07 -8.38 5.27
C ALA A 58 -4.55 -7.08 4.63
N MET A 59 -3.24 -6.97 4.43
CA MET A 59 -2.60 -5.83 3.76
C MET A 59 -3.04 -5.68 2.30
N GLN A 60 -3.05 -6.78 1.53
CA GLN A 60 -3.50 -6.77 0.14
C GLN A 60 -4.98 -6.36 0.06
N LEU A 61 -5.82 -6.89 0.94
CA LEU A 61 -7.23 -6.52 1.02
C LEU A 61 -7.42 -5.04 1.34
N LEU A 62 -6.67 -4.52 2.31
CA LEU A 62 -6.72 -3.11 2.70
C LEU A 62 -6.38 -2.21 1.52
N ILE A 63 -5.30 -2.51 0.79
CA ILE A 63 -4.89 -1.75 -0.40
C ILE A 63 -6.01 -1.74 -1.45
N LYS A 64 -6.62 -2.90 -1.74
CA LYS A 64 -7.74 -2.99 -2.71
C LYS A 64 -8.94 -2.13 -2.28
N GLN A 65 -9.29 -2.16 -1.00
CA GLN A 65 -10.37 -1.35 -0.45
C GLN A 65 -10.07 0.15 -0.53
N LEU A 66 -8.86 0.57 -0.13
CA LEU A 66 -8.44 1.97 -0.21
C LEU A 66 -8.43 2.48 -1.68
N CYS A 67 -7.98 1.66 -2.63
CA CYS A 67 -8.07 1.97 -4.06
C CYS A 67 -9.52 2.13 -4.55
N THR A 68 -10.50 1.55 -3.85
CA THR A 68 -11.91 1.64 -4.23
C THR A 68 -12.56 2.90 -3.65
N ILE A 69 -12.24 3.25 -2.40
CA ILE A 69 -12.93 4.33 -1.68
C ILE A 69 -12.25 5.71 -1.84
N ILE A 70 -10.92 5.77 -1.99
CA ILE A 70 -10.22 7.06 -2.05
C ILE A 70 -10.48 7.74 -3.38
N THR A 71 -11.08 8.92 -3.30
CA THR A 71 -11.47 9.75 -4.44
C THR A 71 -10.42 10.83 -4.73
N PRO A 72 -10.38 11.36 -5.97
CA PRO A 72 -9.44 12.43 -6.34
C PRO A 72 -9.59 13.75 -5.54
N MET A 73 -10.72 13.95 -4.86
CA MET A 73 -10.99 15.16 -4.06
C MET A 73 -10.29 15.12 -2.69
N GLU A 74 -9.92 13.93 -2.21
CA GLU A 74 -9.39 13.73 -0.85
C GLU A 74 -7.87 13.88 -0.81
N THR A 75 -7.40 15.11 -1.05
CA THR A 75 -5.97 15.47 -1.15
C THR A 75 -5.10 14.82 -0.07
N VAL A 76 -5.50 14.92 1.20
CA VAL A 76 -4.72 14.38 2.32
C VAL A 76 -4.69 12.85 2.34
N LEU A 77 -5.82 12.18 2.04
CA LEU A 77 -5.84 10.72 1.94
C LEU A 77 -4.97 10.23 0.80
N ILE A 78 -5.01 10.90 -0.35
CA ILE A 78 -4.16 10.55 -1.50
C ILE A 78 -2.69 10.59 -1.08
N GLN A 79 -2.26 11.68 -0.43
CA GLN A 79 -0.87 11.82 0.02
C GLN A 79 -0.47 10.70 0.99
N ASN A 80 -1.30 10.44 1.99
CA ASN A 80 -1.03 9.38 2.97
C ASN A 80 -1.07 7.99 2.35
N PHE A 81 -1.99 7.72 1.43
CA PHE A 81 -2.10 6.42 0.79
C PHE A 81 -0.93 6.18 -0.18
N CYS A 82 -0.52 7.20 -0.93
CA CYS A 82 0.67 7.13 -1.76
C CYS A 82 1.93 6.86 -0.94
N ARG A 83 2.09 7.52 0.22
CA ARG A 83 3.19 7.25 1.14
C ARG A 83 3.14 5.81 1.67
N PHE A 84 1.95 5.32 2.01
CA PHE A 84 1.76 3.95 2.48
C PHE A 84 2.17 2.93 1.40
N LEU A 85 1.71 3.13 0.17
CA LEU A 85 2.09 2.31 -1.00
C LEU A 85 3.61 2.33 -1.24
N ALA A 86 4.25 3.50 -1.10
CA ALA A 86 5.70 3.59 -1.22
C ALA A 86 6.42 2.83 -0.10
N ASN A 87 5.99 3.00 1.16
CA ASN A 87 6.58 2.32 2.31
C ASN A 87 6.52 0.80 2.16
N ILE A 88 5.36 0.24 1.82
CA ILE A 88 5.22 -1.22 1.68
C ILE A 88 6.12 -1.75 0.55
N THR A 89 6.15 -1.07 -0.59
CA THR A 89 6.86 -1.54 -1.77
C THR A 89 8.37 -1.34 -1.66
N GLN A 90 8.84 -0.27 -1.02
CA GLN A 90 10.27 -0.07 -0.77
C GLN A 90 10.82 -1.06 0.26
N ASN A 91 9.97 -1.61 1.13
CA ASN A 91 10.35 -2.63 2.11
C ASN A 91 10.06 -4.05 1.62
N ASN A 92 10.11 -4.28 0.30
CA ASN A 92 10.03 -5.58 -0.36
C ASN A 92 8.71 -6.36 -0.13
N ILE A 93 7.64 -5.70 0.32
CA ILE A 93 6.31 -6.31 0.38
C ILE A 93 5.75 -6.34 -1.03
N LYS A 94 5.69 -7.54 -1.63
CA LYS A 94 5.22 -7.72 -3.01
C LYS A 94 3.70 -7.58 -3.09
N LEU A 95 3.22 -6.83 -4.07
CA LEU A 95 1.79 -6.74 -4.36
C LEU A 95 1.34 -7.97 -5.16
N GLN A 96 0.24 -8.58 -4.75
CA GLN A 96 -0.43 -9.60 -5.56
C GLN A 96 -0.88 -8.98 -6.90
N GLU A 97 -0.94 -9.76 -7.97
CA GLU A 97 -1.23 -9.28 -9.33
C GLU A 97 -2.53 -8.45 -9.41
N GLN A 98 -3.59 -8.91 -8.74
CA GLN A 98 -4.85 -8.18 -8.67
C GLN A 98 -4.71 -6.85 -7.92
N THR A 99 -4.00 -6.84 -6.78
CA THR A 99 -3.76 -5.62 -5.99
C THR A 99 -2.93 -4.61 -6.78
N PHE A 100 -1.91 -5.08 -7.49
CA PHE A 100 -1.09 -4.26 -8.37
C PHE A 100 -1.91 -3.65 -9.50
N THR A 101 -2.76 -4.45 -10.16
CA THR A 101 -3.62 -3.97 -11.24
C THR A 101 -4.58 -2.89 -10.76
N LEU A 102 -5.25 -3.11 -9.62
CA LEU A 102 -6.13 -2.12 -9.00
C LEU A 102 -5.37 -0.85 -8.59
N SER A 103 -4.19 -1.00 -7.99
CA SER A 103 -3.35 0.14 -7.58
C SER A 103 -2.93 1.00 -8.78
N LYS A 104 -2.53 0.38 -9.90
CA LYS A 104 -2.22 1.10 -11.14
C LYS A 104 -3.43 1.86 -11.70
N GLN A 105 -4.59 1.21 -11.76
CA GLN A 105 -5.82 1.84 -12.24
C GLN A 105 -6.21 3.03 -11.37
N TRP A 106 -6.14 2.86 -10.04
CA TRP A 106 -6.39 3.92 -9.08
C TRP A 106 -5.40 5.09 -9.25
N ILE A 107 -4.10 4.82 -9.37
CA ILE A 107 -3.07 5.85 -9.61
C ILE A 107 -3.39 6.68 -10.85
N ILE A 108 -3.70 6.03 -11.98
CA ILE A 108 -4.01 6.74 -13.23
C ILE A 108 -5.28 7.59 -13.07
N LYS A 109 -6.31 7.04 -12.42
CA LYS A 109 -7.57 7.74 -12.17
C LYS A 109 -7.35 8.99 -11.31
N VAL A 110 -6.63 8.84 -10.20
CA VAL A 110 -6.39 9.94 -9.25
C VAL A 110 -5.45 10.97 -9.85
N PHE A 111 -4.39 10.56 -10.55
CA PHE A 111 -3.45 11.50 -11.21
C PHE A 111 -4.14 12.42 -12.22
N LYS A 112 -5.17 11.93 -12.92
CA LYS A 112 -5.91 12.73 -13.91
C LYS A 112 -6.79 13.82 -13.30
N SER A 113 -7.24 13.65 -12.06
CA SER A 113 -8.33 14.44 -11.48
C SER A 113 -8.01 15.08 -10.13
N ALA A 114 -6.90 14.69 -9.50
CA ALA A 114 -6.48 15.25 -8.22
C ALA A 114 -5.83 16.62 -8.38
N LEU A 115 -5.72 17.34 -7.28
CA LEU A 115 -5.01 18.62 -7.25
C LEU A 115 -3.50 18.40 -7.52
N PRO A 116 -2.83 19.31 -8.24
CA PRO A 116 -1.40 19.22 -8.57
C PRO A 116 -0.49 19.00 -7.36
N ILE A 117 -0.89 19.49 -6.17
CA ILE A 117 -0.16 19.30 -4.91
C ILE A 117 0.04 17.82 -4.53
N THR A 118 -0.78 16.91 -5.04
CA THR A 118 -0.65 15.48 -4.79
C THR A 118 0.21 14.74 -5.82
N HIS A 119 0.50 15.34 -6.98
CA HIS A 119 1.12 14.64 -8.12
C HIS A 119 2.48 14.03 -7.77
N ASN A 120 3.32 14.73 -7.00
CA ASN A 120 4.60 14.20 -6.57
C ASN A 120 4.44 12.92 -5.74
N ASN A 121 3.48 12.88 -4.82
CA ASN A 121 3.19 11.69 -4.01
C ASN A 121 2.71 10.53 -4.89
N ILE A 122 1.83 10.82 -5.85
CA ILE A 122 1.29 9.83 -6.78
C ILE A 122 2.42 9.23 -7.65
N LEU A 123 3.30 10.07 -8.19
CA LEU A 123 4.45 9.64 -9.00
C LEU A 123 5.45 8.81 -8.19
N LEU A 124 5.71 9.18 -6.93
CA LEU A 124 6.56 8.41 -6.03
C LEU A 124 5.97 7.03 -5.72
N ALA A 125 4.66 6.96 -5.46
CA ALA A 125 3.97 5.68 -5.25
C ALA A 125 4.04 4.81 -6.51
N LEU A 126 3.77 5.38 -7.69
CA LEU A 126 3.87 4.68 -8.97
C LEU A 126 5.28 4.12 -9.19
N LYS A 127 6.30 4.96 -9.01
CA LYS A 127 7.71 4.54 -9.13
C LYS A 127 8.01 3.36 -8.20
N SER A 128 7.59 3.45 -6.93
CA SER A 128 7.89 2.43 -5.93
C SER A 128 7.22 1.09 -6.27
N ILE A 129 5.95 1.15 -6.72
CA ILE A 129 5.19 -0.03 -7.17
C ILE A 129 5.82 -0.67 -8.42
N LEU A 130 6.32 0.12 -9.37
CA LEU A 130 6.98 -0.39 -10.58
C LEU A 130 8.36 -1.00 -10.29
N ILE A 131 9.08 -0.51 -9.29
CA ILE A 131 10.40 -1.04 -8.92
C ILE A 131 10.28 -2.36 -8.13
N ASN A 132 9.31 -2.47 -7.21
CA ASN A 132 9.12 -3.67 -6.39
C ASN A 132 8.63 -4.86 -7.22
N ASN A 133 7.73 -4.62 -8.17
CA ASN A 133 7.39 -5.60 -9.18
C ASN A 133 8.53 -5.64 -10.18
N GLN A 134 9.65 -6.26 -9.80
CA GLN A 134 10.73 -6.58 -10.69
C GLN A 134 10.10 -7.09 -11.98
N PHE A 135 10.46 -6.46 -13.10
CA PHE A 135 10.16 -6.95 -14.44
C PHE A 135 10.82 -8.32 -14.72
N ASP A 136 11.04 -9.15 -13.70
CA ASP A 136 11.65 -10.47 -13.78
C ASP A 136 10.82 -11.40 -14.66
N ASN A 137 9.50 -11.17 -14.77
CA ASN A 137 8.63 -11.88 -15.73
C ASN A 137 8.75 -11.39 -17.19
N ILE A 138 9.52 -10.34 -17.49
CA ILE A 138 9.80 -9.96 -18.90
C ILE A 138 10.82 -10.93 -19.55
N LYS A 139 11.43 -11.85 -18.79
CA LYS A 139 12.29 -12.91 -19.34
C LYS A 139 11.80 -14.31 -18.98
N HIS A 140 10.77 -14.80 -19.66
CA HIS A 140 10.69 -16.23 -20.01
C HIS A 140 9.78 -16.57 -21.21
N VAL A 141 9.60 -15.67 -22.18
CA VAL A 141 9.30 -16.10 -23.56
C VAL A 141 10.64 -16.47 -24.19
N SER A 142 11.20 -17.61 -23.75
CA SER A 142 12.17 -18.33 -24.56
C SER A 142 11.43 -18.80 -25.80
N ILE A 143 11.53 -18.01 -26.87
CA ILE A 143 11.13 -18.43 -28.21
C ILE A 143 11.97 -19.67 -28.52
N ASN A 144 11.36 -20.85 -28.35
CA ASN A 144 11.90 -22.09 -28.87
C ASN A 144 11.85 -21.98 -30.40
N PHE A 145 12.93 -21.47 -31.00
CA PHE A 145 13.21 -21.77 -32.39
C PHE A 145 13.61 -23.25 -32.45
N LEU A 146 12.62 -24.11 -32.68
CA LEU A 146 12.83 -25.49 -33.12
C LEU A 146 13.67 -25.44 -34.41
N LYS A 147 14.85 -26.07 -34.34
CA LYS A 147 15.66 -26.46 -35.50
C LYS A 147 14.98 -27.60 -36.25
#